data_AF-A0A2V6K9W5-F1
#
_entry.id   AF-A0A2V6K9W5-F1
#
_cell.length_a   1.000
_cell.length_b   1.000
_cell.length_c   1.000
_cell.angle_alpha   90.00
_cell.angle_beta   90.00
_cell.angle_gamma   90.00
#
_symmetry.space_group_name_H-M   'P 1'
#
loop_
_entity.id
_entity.type
_entity.pdbx_description
1 polymer ?
#
loop_
_entity_poly.entity_id
_entity_poly.type
_entity_poly.pdbx_seq_one_letter_code
_entity_poly.pdbx_strand_id
1 'polypeptide(L)'
;MRKFFLSVGIFAAFGILCAGSFGGSGGTRSGSETRSVYRVPTFTLDQAILTALQRNPTLLNAEQEIKRTRGVIIQVRAQVLPQVNARANWEWVDPNLQGARIFGNTSTTSGGATSGAAASLMEALPSQLREVQVPLAAPSPTPVRVTNVQASDISYAISVLGSQLIFNGTSFNQIRGTFFQRDSAYFAFRNVLDQLIATVKTQFYQIVVNRELVKVNEQSVHLLEAQLKDQQNRFEAGTVPRFNVLQAEVALFNQLPLLITAQNN
;
A
#
# COMPACT_ATOMS: atom_id res chain seq x y z
N MET A 1 -33.24 42.00 9.38
CA MET A 1 -32.35 41.80 8.20
C MET A 1 -30.93 42.15 8.63
N ARG A 2 -30.12 41.13 8.96
CA ARG A 2 -28.74 41.29 9.45
C ARG A 2 -27.77 41.19 8.28
N LYS A 3 -26.89 42.18 8.14
CA LYS A 3 -25.80 42.24 7.15
C LYS A 3 -24.56 41.58 7.77
N PHE A 4 -24.02 40.54 7.12
CA PHE A 4 -22.72 39.96 7.45
C PHE A 4 -21.72 40.35 6.35
N PHE A 5 -20.71 41.14 6.73
CA PHE A 5 -19.49 41.35 5.97
C PHE A 5 -18.51 40.24 6.33
N LEU A 6 -17.95 39.58 5.31
CA LEU A 6 -16.95 38.52 5.41
C LEU A 6 -15.56 39.15 5.26
N SER A 7 -14.78 39.25 6.33
CA SER A 7 -13.38 39.72 6.29
C SER A 7 -12.44 38.53 6.12
N VAL A 8 -11.83 38.42 4.94
CA VAL A 8 -10.67 37.54 4.69
C VAL A 8 -9.44 38.23 5.26
N GLY A 9 -8.87 37.68 6.33
CA GLY A 9 -7.65 38.19 6.98
C GLY A 9 -6.44 37.31 6.67
N ILE A 10 -5.56 37.80 5.81
CA ILE A 10 -4.14 37.41 5.66
C ILE A 10 -3.34 38.19 6.71
N PHE A 11 -2.54 37.54 7.56
CA PHE A 11 -1.33 38.07 8.23
C PHE A 11 -0.62 36.86 8.90
N ALA A 12 0.49 36.38 8.35
CA ALA A 12 1.89 36.75 8.63
C ALA A 12 2.46 36.10 9.91
N ALA A 13 3.46 35.26 9.71
CA ALA A 13 4.27 34.61 10.73
C ALA A 13 5.19 35.63 11.43
N PHE A 14 5.31 35.51 12.75
CA PHE A 14 6.42 36.06 13.52
C PHE A 14 6.74 35.10 14.68
N GLY A 15 7.98 34.60 14.72
CA GLY A 15 8.47 33.76 15.79
C GLY A 15 8.87 34.56 17.02
N ILE A 16 8.74 33.96 18.20
CA ILE A 16 9.43 34.38 19.41
C ILE A 16 9.95 33.13 20.13
N LEU A 17 11.29 33.09 20.24
CA LEU A 17 12.08 32.35 21.21
C LEU A 17 11.69 32.79 22.63
N CYS A 18 11.42 31.84 23.52
CA CYS A 18 11.69 32.01 24.95
C CYS A 18 12.05 30.67 25.59
N ALA A 19 13.29 30.60 26.08
CA ALA A 19 13.77 29.61 27.02
C ALA A 19 13.60 30.12 28.45
N GLY A 20 13.42 29.19 29.39
CA GLY A 20 13.37 29.40 30.85
C GLY A 20 12.69 28.18 31.47
N SER A 21 13.41 27.10 31.78
CA SER A 21 14.11 26.85 33.05
C SER A 21 13.22 27.02 34.27
N PHE A 22 12.91 25.91 34.96
CA PHE A 22 13.07 25.72 36.41
C PHE A 22 12.29 24.48 36.88
N GLY A 23 12.86 23.71 37.82
CA GLY A 23 12.09 22.73 38.61
C GLY A 23 12.73 21.35 38.73
N GLY A 24 13.91 21.25 39.32
CA GLY A 24 14.43 20.00 39.85
C GLY A 24 13.64 19.55 41.08
N SER A 25 13.29 18.28 41.15
CA SER A 25 13.03 17.57 42.41
C SER A 25 13.50 16.14 42.24
N GLY A 26 14.68 15.87 42.80
CA GLY A 26 15.24 14.53 42.91
C GLY A 26 14.36 13.67 43.80
N GLY A 27 13.55 12.82 43.17
CA GLY A 27 12.96 11.67 43.85
C GLY A 27 13.98 10.53 43.83
N THR A 28 14.66 10.35 44.96
CA THR A 28 15.39 9.11 45.29
C THR A 28 14.47 7.91 45.14
N ARG A 29 14.51 7.25 43.98
CA ARG A 29 13.92 5.93 43.81
C ARG A 29 14.85 4.91 44.44
N SER A 30 14.68 4.71 45.75
CA SER A 30 15.06 3.47 46.42
C SER A 30 14.10 2.38 45.96
N GLY A 31 14.25 1.93 44.72
CA GLY A 31 13.63 0.71 44.23
C GLY A 31 14.60 -0.42 44.49
N SER A 32 14.37 -1.15 45.58
CA SER A 32 15.00 -2.44 45.82
C SER A 32 14.96 -3.25 44.52
N GLU A 33 16.14 -3.62 44.02
CA GLU A 33 16.29 -4.66 43.00
C GLU A 33 15.89 -6.00 43.65
N THR A 34 14.60 -6.17 43.88
CA THR A 34 14.00 -7.50 43.99
C THR A 34 14.13 -8.07 42.60
N ARG A 35 15.22 -8.81 42.38
CA ARG A 35 15.44 -9.70 41.23
C ARG A 35 14.25 -10.65 41.22
N SER A 36 13.14 -10.23 40.60
CA SER A 36 11.99 -11.07 40.38
C SER A 36 12.53 -12.20 39.53
N VAL A 37 12.66 -13.37 40.15
CA VAL A 37 12.77 -14.63 39.43
C VAL A 37 11.57 -14.59 38.48
N TYR A 38 11.82 -14.25 37.21
CA TYR A 38 10.79 -14.14 36.19
C TYR A 38 10.23 -15.55 36.04
N ARG A 39 9.22 -15.88 36.83
CA ARG A 39 8.47 -17.11 36.69
C ARG A 39 7.83 -16.98 35.32
N VAL A 40 8.33 -17.77 34.36
CA VAL A 40 7.79 -17.80 33.01
C VAL A 40 6.27 -17.94 33.13
N PRO A 41 5.48 -16.98 32.63
CA PRO A 41 4.04 -17.03 32.77
C PRO A 41 3.51 -18.32 32.17
N THR A 42 2.78 -19.11 32.96
CA THR A 42 2.11 -20.30 32.46
C THR A 42 0.88 -19.87 31.70
N PHE A 43 0.96 -19.85 30.37
CA PHE A 43 -0.19 -19.59 29.51
C PHE A 43 -1.06 -20.84 29.38
N THR A 44 -2.37 -20.70 29.58
CA THR A 44 -3.33 -21.72 29.14
C THR A 44 -3.60 -21.55 27.64
N LEU A 45 -4.12 -22.60 26.99
CA LEU A 45 -4.46 -22.53 25.56
C LEU A 45 -5.42 -21.38 25.27
N ASP A 46 -6.44 -21.19 26.11
CA ASP A 46 -7.42 -20.11 25.94
C ASP A 46 -6.77 -18.73 26.09
N GLN A 47 -5.85 -18.57 27.05
CA GLN A 47 -5.11 -17.31 27.22
C GLN A 47 -4.19 -17.04 26.02
N ALA A 48 -3.57 -18.07 25.44
CA ALA A 48 -2.76 -17.94 24.24
C ALA A 48 -3.62 -17.50 23.04
N ILE A 49 -4.81 -18.10 22.85
CA ILE A 49 -5.75 -17.73 21.80
C ILE A 49 -6.23 -16.29 21.98
N LEU A 50 -6.66 -15.90 23.18
CA LEU A 50 -7.13 -14.54 23.46
C LEU A 50 -6.03 -13.50 23.21
N THR A 51 -4.81 -13.79 23.66
CA THR A 51 -3.67 -12.89 23.45
C THR A 51 -3.33 -12.78 21.96
N ALA A 52 -3.38 -13.89 21.22
CA ALA A 52 -3.15 -13.89 19.77
C ALA A 52 -4.24 -13.09 19.04
N LEU A 53 -5.51 -13.28 19.36
CA LEU A 53 -6.62 -12.53 18.75
C LEU A 53 -6.52 -11.01 18.99
N GLN A 54 -6.01 -10.59 20.15
CA GLN A 54 -5.85 -9.16 20.45
C GLN A 54 -4.66 -8.48 19.76
N ARG A 55 -3.56 -9.22 19.54
CA ARG A 55 -2.28 -8.62 19.12
C ARG A 55 -1.84 -8.99 17.70
N ASN A 56 -2.52 -9.91 17.02
CA ASN A 56 -2.05 -10.39 15.73
C ASN A 56 -2.22 -9.35 14.60
N PRO A 57 -1.12 -8.96 13.90
CA PRO A 57 -1.19 -7.98 12.81
C PRO A 57 -1.89 -8.49 11.55
N THR A 58 -1.88 -9.80 11.27
CA THR A 58 -2.58 -10.37 10.10
C THR A 58 -4.09 -10.21 10.24
N LEU A 59 -4.62 -10.35 11.45
CA LEU A 59 -6.04 -10.15 11.74
C LEU A 59 -6.44 -8.68 11.55
N LEU A 60 -5.61 -7.75 12.01
CA LEU A 60 -5.84 -6.31 11.83
C LEU A 60 -5.79 -5.90 10.35
N ASN A 61 -4.85 -6.45 9.58
CA ASN A 61 -4.80 -6.26 8.13
C ASN A 61 -6.05 -6.81 7.45
N ALA A 62 -6.52 -8.00 7.84
CA ALA A 62 -7.73 -8.61 7.31
C ALA A 62 -9.00 -7.80 7.67
N GLU A 63 -9.07 -7.22 8.88
CA GLU A 63 -10.13 -6.28 9.26
C GLU A 63 -10.10 -5.01 8.39
N GLN A 64 -8.91 -4.47 8.16
CA GLN A 64 -8.72 -3.28 7.33
C GLN A 64 -9.13 -3.54 5.88
N GLU A 65 -8.95 -4.76 5.37
CA GLU A 65 -9.40 -5.15 4.04
C GLU A 65 -10.94 -5.13 3.91
N ILE A 66 -11.67 -5.51 4.95
CA ILE A 66 -13.13 -5.35 5.00
C ILE A 66 -13.50 -3.87 4.96
N LYS A 67 -12.79 -3.02 5.72
CA LYS A 67 -13.02 -1.56 5.72
C LYS A 67 -12.72 -0.95 4.35
N ARG A 68 -11.63 -1.37 3.70
CA ARG A 68 -11.28 -0.97 2.33
C ARG A 68 -12.39 -1.34 1.34
N THR A 69 -12.91 -2.56 1.44
CA THR A 69 -14.00 -3.02 0.56
C THR A 69 -15.30 -2.26 0.79
N ARG A 70 -15.60 -1.84 2.03
CA ARG A 70 -16.71 -0.90 2.29
C ARG A 70 -16.48 0.45 1.60
N GLY A 71 -15.24 0.94 1.58
CA GLY A 71 -14.85 2.13 0.81
C GLY A 71 -15.13 1.98 -0.68
N VAL A 72 -14.88 0.79 -1.25
CA VAL A 72 -15.22 0.49 -2.67
C VAL A 72 -16.73 0.62 -2.93
N ILE A 73 -17.58 0.13 -2.01
CA ILE A 73 -19.04 0.31 -2.14
C ILE A 73 -19.39 1.80 -2.21
N ILE A 74 -18.78 2.62 -1.33
CA ILE A 74 -19.01 4.07 -1.31
C ILE A 74 -18.53 4.70 -2.62
N GLN A 75 -17.37 4.31 -3.14
CA GLN A 75 -16.81 4.81 -4.39
C GLN A 75 -17.71 4.49 -5.59
N VAL A 76 -18.21 3.25 -5.70
CA VAL A 76 -19.11 2.85 -6.79
C VAL A 76 -20.45 3.57 -6.66
N ARG A 77 -20.96 3.77 -5.44
CA ARG A 77 -22.18 4.58 -5.23
C ARG A 77 -21.96 6.06 -5.57
N ALA A 78 -20.78 6.61 -5.31
CA ALA A 78 -20.44 8.00 -5.61
C ALA A 78 -20.41 8.32 -7.11
N GLN A 79 -20.26 7.32 -7.99
CA GLN A 79 -20.36 7.50 -9.44
C GLN A 79 -21.78 7.86 -9.91
N VAL A 80 -22.80 7.54 -9.12
CA VAL A 80 -24.20 7.87 -9.40
C VAL A 80 -24.62 9.17 -8.71
N LEU A 81 -23.80 9.66 -7.78
CA LEU A 81 -23.98 10.98 -7.17
C LEU A 81 -23.49 12.10 -8.11
N PRO A 82 -23.98 13.34 -7.95
CA PRO A 82 -23.48 14.46 -8.73
C PRO A 82 -22.01 14.68 -8.41
N GLN A 83 -21.19 14.75 -9.46
CA GLN A 83 -19.76 14.98 -9.35
C GLN A 83 -19.51 16.47 -9.60
N VAL A 84 -18.90 17.16 -8.65
CA VAL A 84 -18.52 18.56 -8.78
C VAL A 84 -17.01 18.64 -8.85
N ASN A 85 -16.50 19.07 -10.01
CA ASN A 85 -15.08 19.26 -10.23
C ASN A 85 -14.79 20.75 -10.37
N ALA A 86 -13.90 21.28 -9.53
CA ALA A 86 -13.36 22.62 -9.69
C ALA A 86 -11.94 22.50 -10.23
N ARG A 87 -11.65 23.18 -11.35
CA ARG A 87 -10.31 23.26 -11.92
C ARG A 87 -9.90 24.71 -12.01
N ALA A 88 -8.72 25.01 -11.50
CA ALA A 88 -8.04 26.27 -11.71
C ALA A 88 -6.79 25.99 -12.53
N ASN A 89 -6.71 26.53 -13.73
CA ASN A 89 -5.51 26.53 -14.54
C ASN A 89 -4.91 27.93 -14.56
N TRP A 90 -3.63 27.98 -14.24
CA TRP A 90 -2.81 29.17 -14.39
C TRP A 90 -1.66 28.79 -15.31
N GLU A 91 -1.60 29.46 -16.45
CA GLU A 91 -0.56 29.25 -17.45
C GLU A 91 0.05 30.60 -17.83
N TRP A 92 1.37 30.67 -17.74
CA TRP A 92 2.18 31.79 -18.17
C TRP A 92 3.01 31.33 -19.37
N VAL A 93 2.82 31.98 -20.51
CA VAL A 93 3.52 31.65 -21.77
C VAL A 93 4.26 32.88 -22.23
N ASP A 94 5.58 32.83 -22.19
CA ASP A 94 6.43 33.95 -22.61
C ASP A 94 6.17 34.29 -24.09
N PRO A 95 5.80 35.55 -24.42
CA PRO A 95 5.50 36.01 -25.77
C PRO A 95 6.63 35.78 -26.78
N ASN A 96 7.88 35.70 -26.31
CA ASN A 96 9.05 35.53 -27.16
C ASN A 96 9.24 34.09 -27.67
N LEU A 97 8.53 33.11 -27.11
CA LEU A 97 8.60 31.71 -27.57
C LEU A 97 7.61 31.37 -28.70
N GLN A 98 6.66 32.25 -29.05
CA GLN A 98 5.73 32.01 -30.16
C GLN A 98 6.27 32.48 -31.52
N GLY A 99 7.26 33.38 -31.52
CA GLY A 99 7.91 33.89 -32.74
C GLY A 99 9.07 33.05 -33.27
N ALA A 100 9.60 32.10 -32.48
CA ALA A 100 10.71 31.25 -32.91
C ALA A 100 10.29 30.13 -33.90
N ARG A 101 9.00 30.01 -34.21
CA ARG A 101 8.48 29.12 -35.27
C ARG A 101 8.47 29.80 -36.65
N ILE A 102 9.56 30.44 -37.04
CA ILE A 102 9.74 31.00 -38.41
C ILE A 102 10.99 30.45 -39.11
N PHE A 103 11.83 29.66 -38.44
CA PHE A 103 12.96 28.99 -39.08
C PHE A 103 12.93 27.49 -38.82
N GLY A 104 12.24 26.74 -39.68
CA GLY A 104 12.26 25.28 -39.64
C GLY A 104 10.99 24.55 -40.06
N ASN A 105 10.31 24.98 -41.12
CA ASN A 105 9.57 24.04 -41.97
C ASN A 105 9.47 24.62 -43.38
N THR A 106 10.54 24.45 -44.17
CA THR A 106 10.48 24.59 -45.63
C THR A 106 9.59 23.46 -46.14
N SER A 107 8.27 23.68 -46.13
CA SER A 107 7.38 22.97 -47.02
C SER A 107 7.73 23.39 -48.44
N THR A 108 8.52 22.55 -49.10
CA THR A 108 8.87 22.61 -50.51
C THR A 108 7.58 22.62 -51.33
N THR A 109 7.07 23.80 -51.65
CA THR A 109 6.09 23.99 -52.72
C THR A 109 6.83 23.82 -54.04
N SER A 110 6.72 22.63 -54.64
CA SER A 110 7.08 22.41 -56.04
C SER A 110 6.05 23.12 -56.94
N GLY A 111 6.22 24.43 -57.08
CA GLY A 111 5.55 25.24 -58.10
C GLY A 111 6.51 25.48 -59.26
N GLY A 112 6.64 24.48 -60.15
CA GLY A 112 7.30 24.66 -61.44
C GLY A 112 6.32 25.28 -62.44
N ALA A 113 6.63 26.48 -62.91
CA ALA A 113 6.03 27.02 -64.12
C ALA A 113 6.80 26.45 -65.33
N THR A 114 6.10 25.80 -66.27
CA THR A 114 6.06 26.14 -67.71
C THR A 114 5.24 25.11 -68.51
N SER A 115 4.41 25.67 -69.40
CA SER A 115 3.93 25.16 -70.69
C SER A 115 3.17 23.83 -70.77
N GLY A 116 1.89 23.96 -71.15
CA GLY A 116 1.37 23.33 -72.38
C GLY A 116 1.13 21.82 -72.36
N ALA A 117 -0.14 21.46 -72.55
CA ALA A 117 -0.67 20.30 -73.27
C ALA A 117 -1.74 19.51 -72.48
N ALA A 118 -2.94 19.57 -73.06
CA ALA A 118 -4.01 18.58 -73.13
C ALA A 118 -3.98 17.33 -72.21
N ALA A 119 -5.09 17.12 -71.49
CA ALA A 119 -5.89 15.89 -71.62
C ALA A 119 -7.25 16.06 -70.93
N SER A 120 -8.30 16.12 -71.74
CA SER A 120 -9.70 15.92 -71.38
C SER A 120 -10.02 14.41 -71.31
N LEU A 121 -10.69 13.95 -70.25
CA LEU A 121 -11.61 12.79 -70.26
C LEU A 121 -12.62 13.03 -69.12
N MET A 122 -13.72 13.74 -69.40
CA MET A 122 -15.02 13.15 -69.72
C MET A 122 -15.61 12.36 -68.54
N GLU A 123 -16.56 12.97 -67.84
CA GLU A 123 -17.72 12.25 -67.28
C GLU A 123 -18.94 13.18 -67.45
N ALA A 124 -19.89 12.74 -68.27
CA ALA A 124 -21.20 13.35 -68.51
C ALA A 124 -22.25 12.50 -67.76
N LEU A 125 -23.41 12.93 -67.26
CA LEU A 125 -24.44 13.90 -67.70
C LEU A 125 -25.44 14.09 -66.49
N PRO A 126 -26.60 14.78 -66.58
CA PRO A 126 -26.80 16.12 -66.03
C PRO A 126 -28.04 16.25 -65.08
N SER A 127 -28.21 17.42 -64.46
CA SER A 127 -29.55 17.99 -64.30
C SER A 127 -29.49 19.50 -64.43
N GLN A 128 -30.29 19.99 -65.38
CA GLN A 128 -30.43 21.36 -65.83
C GLN A 128 -31.22 22.17 -64.79
N LEU A 129 -30.81 23.42 -64.52
CA LEU A 129 -31.60 24.61 -64.86
C LEU A 129 -30.79 25.90 -64.58
N ARG A 130 -30.73 26.73 -65.63
CA ARG A 130 -30.50 28.20 -65.69
C ARG A 130 -30.86 28.93 -64.38
N GLU A 131 -30.19 30.01 -63.95
CA GLU A 131 -29.99 31.23 -64.74
C GLU A 131 -29.11 32.29 -64.01
N VAL A 132 -28.49 33.15 -64.82
CA VAL A 132 -27.91 34.50 -64.56
C VAL A 132 -26.53 34.63 -63.89
N GLN A 133 -25.62 35.26 -64.65
CA GLN A 133 -24.29 35.75 -64.30
C GLN A 133 -24.18 37.22 -64.73
N VAL A 134 -23.76 38.16 -63.86
CA VAL A 134 -22.91 39.35 -64.16
C VAL A 134 -22.38 40.01 -62.84
N PRO A 135 -21.32 40.83 -62.81
CA PRO A 135 -19.93 40.39 -62.55
C PRO A 135 -19.22 41.15 -61.41
N LEU A 136 -18.05 40.60 -61.03
CA LEU A 136 -16.85 41.25 -60.47
C LEU A 136 -16.93 42.74 -60.07
N ALA A 137 -16.92 42.99 -58.76
CA ALA A 137 -16.18 44.11 -58.18
C ALA A 137 -15.15 43.52 -57.20
N ALA A 138 -13.88 43.52 -57.61
CA ALA A 138 -12.77 43.08 -56.77
C ALA A 138 -12.35 44.19 -55.81
N PRO A 139 -12.42 44.01 -54.48
CA PRO A 139 -11.55 44.74 -53.58
C PRO A 139 -10.17 44.06 -53.58
N SER A 140 -9.17 44.81 -54.03
CA SER A 140 -7.74 44.51 -53.93
C SER A 140 -7.37 43.94 -52.55
N PRO A 141 -6.53 42.88 -52.46
CA PRO A 141 -5.97 42.45 -51.19
C PRO A 141 -4.89 43.45 -50.78
N THR A 142 -5.25 44.46 -49.99
CA THR A 142 -4.26 45.20 -49.20
C THR A 142 -3.52 44.20 -48.31
N PRO A 143 -2.18 44.22 -48.23
CA PRO A 143 -1.45 43.31 -47.36
C PRO A 143 -1.92 43.54 -45.94
N VAL A 144 -2.68 42.58 -45.40
CA VAL A 144 -3.02 42.55 -43.99
C VAL A 144 -1.69 42.42 -43.26
N ARG A 145 -1.22 43.52 -42.69
CA ARG A 145 -0.15 43.54 -41.71
C ARG A 145 -0.46 42.41 -40.73
N VAL A 146 0.39 41.39 -40.67
CA VAL A 146 0.36 40.44 -39.56
C VAL A 146 0.78 41.24 -38.34
N THR A 147 -0.17 41.97 -37.76
CA THR A 147 -0.11 42.31 -36.35
C THR A 147 -0.04 40.96 -35.67
N ASN A 148 1.14 40.62 -35.17
CA ASN A 148 1.30 39.65 -34.12
C ASN A 148 0.31 40.08 -33.04
N VAL A 149 -0.89 39.48 -33.05
CA VAL A 149 -1.90 39.70 -32.03
C VAL A 149 -1.17 39.29 -30.79
N GLN A 150 -0.88 40.25 -29.91
CA GLN A 150 -0.34 39.95 -28.60
C GLN A 150 -1.34 39.03 -27.93
N ALA A 151 -1.09 37.73 -28.06
CA ALA A 151 -1.83 36.70 -27.38
C ALA A 151 -1.42 36.79 -25.92
N SER A 152 -2.42 36.87 -25.06
CA SER A 152 -2.31 37.09 -23.62
C SER A 152 -1.14 36.33 -22.99
N ASP A 153 -0.21 37.07 -22.38
CA ASP A 153 0.99 36.60 -21.66
C ASP A 153 0.62 35.74 -20.43
N ILE A 154 -0.51 36.04 -19.80
CA ILE A 154 -1.00 35.32 -18.62
C ILE A 154 -2.45 34.91 -18.84
N SER A 155 -2.73 33.62 -18.72
CA SER A 155 -4.09 33.09 -18.74
C SER A 155 -4.46 32.51 -17.38
N TYR A 156 -5.58 32.97 -16.85
CA TYR A 156 -6.22 32.44 -15.66
C TYR A 156 -7.58 31.90 -16.07
N ALA A 157 -7.81 30.62 -15.86
CA ALA A 157 -9.13 30.05 -16.02
C ALA A 157 -9.51 29.27 -14.76
N ILE A 158 -10.72 29.55 -14.28
CA ILE A 158 -11.34 28.85 -13.17
C ILE A 158 -12.65 28.32 -13.73
N SER A 159 -12.80 26.99 -13.75
CA SER A 159 -13.99 26.33 -14.23
C SER A 159 -14.54 25.41 -13.15
N VAL A 160 -15.85 25.46 -12.95
CA VAL A 160 -16.58 24.53 -12.09
C VAL A 160 -17.51 23.74 -12.99
N LEU A 161 -17.29 22.43 -13.06
CA LEU A 161 -18.09 21.51 -13.85
C LEU A 161 -18.83 20.56 -12.91
N GLY A 162 -20.16 20.66 -12.93
CA GLY A 162 -21.05 19.67 -12.33
C GLY A 162 -21.51 18.69 -13.40
N SER A 163 -21.30 17.39 -13.18
CA SER A 163 -21.87 16.34 -14.02
C SER A 163 -22.72 15.39 -13.18
N GLN A 164 -23.94 15.12 -13.63
CA GLN A 164 -24.87 14.18 -12.99
C GLN A 164 -25.20 13.06 -13.97
N LEU A 165 -25.04 11.82 -13.52
CA LEU A 165 -25.50 10.67 -14.27
C LEU A 165 -27.02 10.57 -14.12
N ILE A 166 -27.76 10.82 -15.19
CA ILE A 166 -29.24 10.74 -15.16
C ILE A 166 -29.68 9.28 -15.26
N PHE A 167 -29.07 8.49 -16.15
CA PHE A 167 -29.37 7.07 -16.31
C PHE A 167 -28.18 6.28 -16.87
N ASN A 168 -27.91 5.11 -16.29
CA ASN A 168 -26.95 4.14 -16.78
C ASN A 168 -27.36 2.73 -16.33
N GLY A 169 -27.50 1.78 -17.27
CA GLY A 169 -27.95 0.42 -16.97
C GLY A 169 -26.91 -0.48 -16.28
N THR A 170 -25.63 -0.10 -16.28
CA THR A 170 -24.53 -0.91 -15.73
C THR A 170 -24.24 -0.60 -14.26
N SER A 171 -24.57 0.59 -13.78
CA SER A 171 -24.29 1.04 -12.40
C SER A 171 -24.96 0.15 -11.34
N PHE A 172 -26.17 -0.33 -11.61
CA PHE A 172 -26.90 -1.21 -10.70
C PHE A 172 -26.19 -2.57 -10.50
N ASN A 173 -25.68 -3.15 -11.59
CA ASN A 173 -24.94 -4.41 -11.55
C ASN A 173 -23.58 -4.23 -10.86
N GLN A 174 -22.91 -3.10 -11.08
CA GLN A 174 -21.65 -2.77 -10.41
C GLN A 174 -21.83 -2.62 -8.90
N ILE A 175 -22.87 -1.88 -8.45
CA ILE A 175 -23.20 -1.75 -7.02
C ILE A 175 -23.49 -3.11 -6.41
N ARG A 176 -24.28 -3.95 -7.10
CA ARG A 176 -24.55 -5.33 -6.68
C ARG A 176 -23.26 -6.15 -6.55
N GLY A 177 -22.35 -6.04 -7.51
CA GLY A 177 -21.03 -6.69 -7.50
C GLY A 177 -20.21 -6.37 -6.24
N THR A 178 -20.22 -5.11 -5.81
CA THR A 178 -19.45 -4.70 -4.61
C THR A 178 -19.92 -5.37 -3.31
N PHE A 179 -21.18 -5.79 -3.21
CA PHE A 179 -21.65 -6.55 -2.05
C PHE A 179 -21.06 -7.95 -2.01
N PHE A 180 -21.01 -8.65 -3.14
CA PHE A 180 -20.35 -9.95 -3.22
C PHE A 180 -18.85 -9.85 -2.94
N GLN A 181 -18.21 -8.74 -3.35
CA GLN A 181 -16.81 -8.49 -3.03
C GLN A 181 -16.59 -8.26 -1.54
N ARG A 182 -17.49 -7.53 -0.86
CA ARG A 182 -17.47 -7.38 0.60
C ARG A 182 -17.67 -8.71 1.30
N ASP A 183 -18.62 -9.52 0.83
CA ASP A 183 -18.94 -10.80 1.44
C ASP A 183 -17.77 -11.78 1.27
N SER A 184 -17.10 -11.76 0.11
CA SER A 184 -15.83 -12.48 -0.09
C SER A 184 -14.74 -12.04 0.90
N ALA A 185 -14.53 -10.73 1.08
CA ALA A 185 -13.57 -10.21 2.05
C ALA A 185 -13.92 -10.62 3.50
N TYR A 186 -15.21 -10.70 3.82
CA TYR A 186 -15.69 -11.17 5.12
C TYR A 186 -15.39 -12.66 5.36
N PHE A 187 -15.62 -13.52 4.36
CA PHE A 187 -15.25 -14.93 4.45
C PHE A 187 -13.74 -15.14 4.48
N ALA A 188 -12.97 -14.32 3.76
CA ALA A 188 -11.51 -14.33 3.83
C ALA A 188 -11.01 -13.99 5.24
N PHE A 189 -11.59 -12.98 5.90
CA PHE A 189 -11.28 -12.66 7.30
C PHE A 189 -11.59 -13.82 8.25
N ARG A 190 -12.73 -14.51 8.08
CA ARG A 190 -13.05 -15.70 8.87
C ARG A 190 -12.02 -16.81 8.67
N ASN A 191 -11.61 -17.07 7.43
CA ASN A 191 -10.56 -18.04 7.15
C ASN A 191 -9.23 -17.68 7.85
N VAL A 192 -8.84 -16.41 7.84
CA VAL A 192 -7.65 -15.94 8.57
C VAL A 192 -7.79 -16.17 10.08
N LEU A 193 -8.96 -15.92 10.65
CA LEU A 193 -9.26 -16.18 12.06
C LEU A 193 -9.16 -17.68 12.38
N ASP A 194 -9.78 -18.54 11.57
CA ASP A 194 -9.77 -19.99 11.76
C ASP A 194 -8.34 -20.56 11.64
N GLN A 195 -7.58 -20.10 10.64
CA GLN A 195 -6.16 -20.43 10.47
C GLN A 195 -5.34 -19.99 11.68
N LEU A 196 -5.56 -18.77 12.18
CA LEU A 196 -4.86 -18.26 13.36
C LEU A 196 -5.12 -19.14 14.59
N ILE A 197 -6.39 -19.49 14.85
CA ILE A 197 -6.74 -20.37 15.97
C ILE A 197 -6.09 -21.74 15.82
N ALA A 198 -6.14 -22.32 14.61
CA ALA A 198 -5.52 -23.62 14.33
C ALA A 198 -4.00 -23.56 14.56
N THR A 199 -3.31 -22.54 14.03
CA THR A 199 -1.87 -22.35 14.21
C THR A 199 -1.50 -22.21 15.67
N VAL A 200 -2.23 -21.38 16.45
CA VAL A 200 -1.96 -21.21 17.89
C VAL A 200 -2.14 -22.53 18.64
N LYS A 201 -3.20 -23.31 18.33
CA LYS A 201 -3.41 -24.63 18.93
C LYS A 201 -2.26 -25.59 18.62
N THR A 202 -1.84 -25.69 17.35
CA THR A 202 -0.74 -26.55 16.95
C THR A 202 0.57 -26.15 17.62
N GLN A 203 0.92 -24.86 17.61
CA GLN A 203 2.14 -24.36 18.25
C GLN A 203 2.12 -24.57 19.76
N PHE A 204 0.98 -24.36 20.41
CA PHE A 204 0.83 -24.61 21.84
C PHE A 204 1.09 -26.08 22.19
N TYR A 205 0.44 -27.00 21.48
CA TYR A 205 0.65 -28.43 21.72
C TYR A 205 2.05 -28.90 21.33
N GLN A 206 2.68 -28.32 20.30
CA GLN A 206 4.08 -28.58 19.97
C GLN A 206 5.00 -28.24 21.15
N ILE A 207 4.84 -27.07 21.78
CA ILE A 207 5.65 -26.69 22.96
C ILE A 207 5.38 -27.62 24.14
N VAL A 208 4.12 -28.02 24.36
CA VAL A 208 3.79 -28.98 25.44
C VAL A 208 4.49 -30.32 25.20
N VAL A 209 4.49 -30.82 23.96
CA VAL A 209 5.17 -32.06 23.59
C VAL A 209 6.69 -31.93 23.69
N ASN A 210 7.29 -30.86 23.16
CA ASN A 210 8.74 -30.61 23.24
C ASN A 210 9.20 -30.53 24.70
N ARG A 211 8.40 -29.90 25.57
CA ARG A 211 8.69 -29.85 27.00
C ARG A 211 8.73 -31.23 27.65
N GLU A 212 7.79 -32.11 27.32
CA GLU A 212 7.81 -33.48 27.83
C GLU A 212 8.97 -34.29 27.25
N LEU A 213 9.33 -34.07 25.98
CA LEU A 213 10.50 -34.68 25.35
C LEU A 213 11.81 -34.28 26.05
N VAL A 214 11.96 -32.99 26.40
CA VAL A 214 13.11 -32.52 27.21
C VAL A 214 13.16 -33.25 28.54
N LYS A 215 12.04 -33.35 29.27
CA LYS A 215 11.99 -34.09 30.54
C LYS A 215 12.38 -35.56 30.39
N VAL A 216 11.92 -36.25 29.33
CA VAL A 216 12.28 -37.64 29.07
C VAL A 216 13.78 -37.78 28.77
N ASN A 217 14.36 -36.86 28.00
CA ASN A 217 15.80 -36.86 27.72
C ASN A 217 16.63 -36.56 28.97
N GLU A 218 16.20 -35.63 29.81
CA GLU A 218 16.83 -35.36 31.11
C GLU A 218 16.81 -36.61 32.01
N GLN A 219 15.68 -37.33 32.06
CA GLN A 219 15.57 -38.58 32.78
C GLN A 219 16.49 -39.68 32.22
N SER A 220 16.64 -39.76 30.89
CA SER A 220 17.56 -40.70 30.25
C SER A 220 19.02 -40.41 30.59
N VAL A 221 19.44 -39.13 30.56
CA VAL A 221 20.78 -38.71 30.98
C VAL A 221 21.02 -39.06 32.46
N HIS A 222 20.07 -38.72 33.34
CA HIS A 222 20.19 -39.01 34.77
C HIS A 222 20.29 -40.53 35.06
N LEU A 223 19.60 -41.36 34.29
CA LEU A 223 19.73 -42.82 34.37
C LEU A 223 21.13 -43.30 33.94
N LEU A 224 21.66 -42.78 32.83
CA LEU A 224 22.98 -43.15 32.31
C LEU A 224 24.11 -42.68 33.25
N GLU A 225 23.96 -41.50 33.86
CA GLU A 225 24.88 -41.02 34.90
C GLU A 225 24.89 -41.95 36.12
N ALA A 226 23.71 -42.39 36.58
CA ALA A 226 23.59 -43.33 37.68
C ALA A 226 24.22 -44.69 37.35
N GLN A 227 24.04 -45.18 36.11
CA GLN A 227 24.68 -46.43 35.64
C GLN A 227 26.20 -46.30 35.58
N LEU A 228 26.72 -45.20 35.02
CA LEU A 228 28.16 -44.93 34.99
C LEU A 228 28.74 -44.93 36.40
N LYS A 229 28.05 -44.27 37.34
CA LYS A 229 28.48 -44.22 38.74
C LYS A 229 28.50 -45.62 39.40
N ASP A 230 27.50 -46.46 39.14
CA ASP A 230 27.51 -47.85 39.64
C ASP A 230 28.64 -48.69 39.03
N GLN A 231 28.87 -48.59 37.72
CA GLN A 231 29.97 -49.30 37.05
C GLN A 231 31.34 -48.82 37.55
N GLN A 232 31.48 -47.53 37.83
CA GLN A 232 32.71 -46.96 38.37
C GLN A 232 32.99 -47.47 39.79
N ASN A 233 31.98 -47.48 40.66
CA ASN A 233 32.08 -48.06 42.01
C ASN A 233 32.46 -49.55 41.94
N ARG A 234 31.87 -50.32 41.01
CA ARG A 234 32.17 -51.75 40.82
C ARG A 234 33.56 -52.01 40.26
N PHE A 235 34.05 -51.14 39.38
CA PHE A 235 35.40 -51.19 38.84
C PHE A 235 36.44 -50.88 39.93
N GLU A 236 36.20 -49.86 40.77
CA GLU A 236 37.04 -49.54 41.92
C GLU A 236 37.08 -50.67 42.95
N ALA A 237 35.97 -51.40 43.10
CA ALA A 237 35.90 -52.64 43.89
C ALA A 237 36.53 -53.87 43.21
N GLY A 238 37.05 -53.75 41.98
CA GLY A 238 37.66 -54.84 41.21
C GLY A 238 36.68 -55.90 40.68
N THR A 239 35.37 -55.62 40.72
CA THR A 239 34.32 -56.60 40.35
C THR A 239 33.92 -56.57 38.87
N VAL A 240 34.26 -55.50 38.15
CA VAL A 240 33.87 -55.27 36.75
C VAL A 240 35.09 -54.73 35.96
N PRO A 241 35.32 -55.12 34.68
CA PRO A 241 36.42 -54.58 33.86
C PRO A 241 36.25 -53.09 33.49
N ARG A 242 37.36 -52.39 33.25
CA ARG A 242 37.38 -50.97 32.82
C ARG A 242 36.59 -50.72 31.53
N PHE A 243 36.50 -51.73 30.65
CA PHE A 243 35.74 -51.66 29.41
C PHE A 243 34.26 -51.31 29.63
N ASN A 244 33.63 -51.87 30.68
CA ASN A 244 32.22 -51.61 30.96
C ASN A 244 31.97 -50.15 31.40
N VAL A 245 32.95 -49.54 32.08
CA VAL A 245 32.90 -48.12 32.45
C VAL A 245 32.96 -47.24 31.19
N LEU A 246 33.90 -47.53 30.27
CA LEU A 246 34.01 -46.79 29.01
C LEU A 246 32.74 -46.93 28.15
N GLN A 247 32.12 -48.11 28.14
CA GLN A 247 30.87 -48.33 27.42
C GLN A 247 29.74 -47.47 27.99
N ALA A 248 29.60 -47.39 29.32
CA ALA A 248 28.63 -46.53 29.98
C ALA A 248 28.90 -45.04 29.73
N GLU A 249 30.17 -44.63 29.73
CA GLU A 249 30.62 -43.27 29.45
C GLU A 249 30.27 -42.84 28.02
N VAL A 250 30.56 -43.67 27.02
CA VAL A 250 30.19 -43.39 25.62
C VAL A 250 28.66 -43.32 25.47
N ALA A 251 27.91 -44.20 26.14
CA ALA A 251 26.44 -44.16 26.11
C ALA A 251 25.89 -42.84 26.67
N LEU A 252 26.45 -42.34 27.79
CA LEU A 252 26.10 -41.03 28.36
C LEU A 252 26.42 -39.89 27.39
N PHE A 253 27.64 -39.85 26.85
CA PHE A 253 28.07 -38.77 25.94
C PHE A 253 27.28 -38.75 24.62
N ASN A 254 26.79 -39.90 24.15
CA ASN A 254 25.91 -39.94 22.97
C ASN A 254 24.51 -39.35 23.25
N GLN A 255 24.07 -39.32 24.51
CA GLN A 255 22.75 -38.80 24.89
C GLN A 255 22.76 -37.28 25.13
N LEU A 256 23.89 -36.68 25.54
CA LEU A 256 23.98 -35.23 25.79
C LEU A 256 23.63 -34.36 24.57
N PRO A 257 24.09 -34.66 23.33
CA PRO A 257 23.67 -33.90 22.16
C PRO A 257 22.16 -33.94 21.92
N LEU A 258 21.50 -35.06 22.21
CA LEU A 258 20.05 -35.22 22.06
C LEU A 258 19.27 -34.36 23.06
N LEU A 259 19.81 -34.17 24.27
CA LEU A 259 19.24 -33.24 25.24
C LEU A 259 19.38 -31.78 24.78
N ILE A 260 20.56 -31.39 24.29
CA ILE A 260 20.81 -30.02 23.80
C ILE A 260 19.93 -29.72 22.59
N THR A 261 19.78 -30.66 21.65
CA THR A 261 18.88 -30.47 20.50
C THR A 261 17.42 -30.38 20.95
N ALA A 262 17.00 -31.16 21.94
CA ALA A 262 15.65 -31.06 22.50
C ALA A 262 15.37 -29.72 23.19
N GLN A 263 16.35 -29.15 23.90
CA GLN A 263 16.20 -27.85 24.59
C GLN A 263 16.12 -26.66 23.62
N ASN A 264 16.68 -26.79 22.41
CA ASN A 264 16.70 -25.74 21.39
C ASN A 264 15.45 -25.71 20.49
N ASN A 265 14.56 -26.71 20.58
CA ASN A 265 13.33 -26.84 19.79
C ASN A 265 12.09 -26.50 20.61
#